data_AF-A0A7C8YFT3-F1
#
_entry.id   AF-A0A7C8YFT3-F1
#
_cell.length_a   1.000
_cell.length_b   1.000
_cell.length_c   1.000
_cell.angle_alpha   90.00
_cell.angle_beta   90.00
_cell.angle_gamma   90.00
#
_symmetry.space_group_name_H-M   'P 1'
#
loop_
_entity.id
_entity.type
_entity.pdbx_description
1 polymer ?
#
loop_
_entity_poly.entity_id
_entity_poly.type
_entity_poly.pdbx_seq_one_letter_code
_entity_poly.pdbx_strand_id
1 'polypeptide(L)'
;LKDPDKPDDYLVRRLAAIEGYEMVSRDEKEEPFILDADQCWVLADNEALKPKEAKDSRTFGPVLMSDIIGRVIYCLRTAVDHGPVQNSQLSLKKDSPVLEVELDVDELAKNHKS
;
A
#
# COMPACT_ATOMS: atom_id res chain seq x y z
N LEU A 1 -2.96 2.80 5.18
CA LEU A 1 -2.19 3.33 6.32
C LEU A 1 -2.75 4.69 6.69
N LYS A 2 -2.59 5.14 7.93
CA LYS A 2 -2.89 6.53 8.29
C LYS A 2 -1.96 7.48 7.51
N ASP A 3 -2.45 8.64 7.07
CA ASP A 3 -1.59 9.66 6.47
C ASP A 3 -0.72 10.29 7.58
N PRO A 4 0.63 10.24 7.49
CA PRO A 4 1.50 10.85 8.50
C PRO A 4 1.28 12.36 8.68
N ASP A 5 0.87 13.07 7.62
CA ASP A 5 0.61 14.51 7.67
C ASP A 5 -0.81 14.81 8.17
N LYS A 6 -1.75 13.85 8.04
CA LYS A 6 -3.18 14.01 8.33
C LYS A 6 -3.73 12.74 8.97
N PRO A 7 -3.62 12.58 10.30
CA PRO A 7 -3.92 11.31 10.97
C PRO A 7 -5.36 10.80 10.83
N ASP A 8 -6.31 11.68 10.51
CA ASP A 8 -7.71 11.32 10.26
C ASP A 8 -7.95 10.81 8.83
N ASP A 9 -6.97 10.97 7.93
CA ASP A 9 -7.00 10.51 6.54
C ASP A 9 -6.24 9.18 6.37
N TYR A 10 -6.57 8.47 5.29
CA TYR A 10 -5.95 7.19 4.95
C TYR A 10 -5.34 7.21 3.55
N LEU A 11 -4.17 6.58 3.43
CA LEU A 11 -3.47 6.35 2.17
C LEU A 11 -3.46 4.85 1.81
N VAL A 12 -3.48 4.56 0.52
CA VAL A 12 -3.21 3.23 -0.04
C VAL A 12 -1.87 3.28 -0.77
N ARG A 13 -0.89 2.52 -0.30
CA ARG A 13 0.48 2.47 -0.85
C ARG A 13 1.00 1.04 -0.84
N ARG A 14 1.96 0.75 -1.70
CA ARG A 14 2.68 -0.53 -1.72
C ARG A 14 3.72 -0.54 -0.60
N LEU A 15 3.75 -1.60 0.19
CA LEU A 15 4.82 -1.87 1.14
C LEU A 15 6.08 -2.30 0.37
N ALA A 16 7.15 -1.51 0.45
CA ALA A 16 8.36 -1.68 -0.33
C ALA A 16 9.52 -2.29 0.48
N ALA A 17 9.63 -1.92 1.74
CA ALA A 17 10.63 -2.46 2.67
C ALA A 17 10.12 -2.42 4.11
N ILE A 18 10.73 -3.22 4.98
CA ILE A 18 10.39 -3.34 6.41
C ILE A 18 11.67 -3.21 7.25
N GLU A 19 11.53 -3.20 8.57
CA GLU A 19 12.62 -3.24 9.55
C GLU A 19 13.84 -4.06 9.09
N GLY A 20 15.03 -3.50 9.30
CA GLY A 20 16.31 -4.13 8.99
C GLY A 20 16.76 -4.02 7.53
N TYR A 21 15.90 -3.53 6.63
CA TYR A 21 16.32 -3.21 5.26
C TYR A 21 17.14 -1.91 5.23
N GLU A 22 18.24 -1.93 4.48
CA GLU A 22 19.00 -0.73 4.14
C GLU A 22 18.34 -0.03 2.95
N MET A 23 18.06 1.25 3.13
CA MET A 23 17.52 2.14 2.12
C MET A 23 18.66 2.88 1.45
N VAL A 24 18.79 2.69 0.13
CA VAL A 24 19.83 3.31 -0.69
C VAL A 24 19.21 4.18 -1.77
N SER A 25 19.77 5.37 -1.97
CA SER A 25 19.38 6.28 -3.04
C SER A 25 20.32 6.17 -4.23
N ARG A 26 19.85 6.63 -5.39
CA ARG A 26 20.71 6.87 -6.56
C ARG A 26 21.35 8.26 -6.53
N ASP A 27 20.86 9.15 -5.67
CA ASP A 27 21.51 10.43 -5.41
C ASP A 27 22.65 10.20 -4.42
N GLU A 28 23.89 10.40 -4.87
CA GLU A 28 25.10 10.21 -4.05
C GLU A 28 25.17 11.15 -2.84
N LYS A 29 24.34 12.20 -2.80
CA LYS A 29 24.26 13.13 -1.68
C LYS A 29 23.35 12.62 -0.55
N GLU A 30 22.50 11.63 -0.83
CA GLU A 30 21.61 11.05 0.16
C GLU A 30 22.31 9.88 0.83
N GLU A 31 22.48 9.97 2.16
CA GLU A 31 23.13 8.93 2.94
C GLU A 31 22.21 7.71 3.09
N PRO A 32 22.74 6.48 2.91
CA PRO A 32 22.02 5.26 3.24
C PRO A 32 21.63 5.20 4.71
N PHE A 33 20.50 4.56 5.01
CA PHE A 33 20.05 4.32 6.38
C PHE A 33 19.34 2.98 6.49
N ILE A 34 19.27 2.43 7.70
CA ILE A 34 18.55 1.19 7.99
C ILE A 34 17.19 1.53 8.59
N LEU A 35 16.14 0.81 8.18
CA LEU A 35 14.83 0.93 8.82
C LEU A 35 14.88 0.35 10.24
N ASP A 36 14.55 1.19 11.22
CA ASP A 36 14.53 0.80 12.64
C ASP A 36 13.37 -0.17 12.95
N ALA A 37 13.35 -0.65 14.20
CA ALA A 37 12.24 -1.43 14.72
C ALA A 37 10.89 -0.72 14.51
N ASP A 38 9.90 -1.49 14.07
CA ASP A 38 8.55 -1.00 13.72
C ASP A 38 8.49 0.00 12.56
N GLN A 39 9.59 0.26 11.83
CA GLN A 39 9.55 1.09 10.63
C GLN A 39 9.31 0.28 9.36
N CYS A 40 8.66 0.93 8.40
CA CYS A 40 8.54 0.43 7.04
C CYS A 40 8.60 1.56 6.00
N TRP A 41 8.87 1.17 4.77
CA TRP A 41 8.94 2.06 3.62
C TRP A 41 7.80 1.77 2.66
N VAL A 42 7.03 2.79 2.30
CA VAL A 42 5.88 2.67 1.40
C VAL A 42 6.05 3.52 0.15
N LEU A 43 5.57 3.04 -0.99
CA LEU A 43 5.68 3.71 -2.29
C LEU A 43 4.31 3.77 -2.98
N ALA A 44 4.08 4.85 -3.73
CA ALA A 44 2.99 4.88 -4.69
C ALA A 44 3.40 4.17 -5.98
N ASP A 45 2.54 3.29 -6.50
CA ASP A 45 2.78 2.56 -7.76
C ASP A 45 2.47 3.39 -9.01
N ASN A 46 1.76 4.52 -8.86
CA ASN A 46 1.37 5.34 -9.99
C ASN A 46 2.58 6.14 -10.53
N GLU A 47 3.17 5.65 -11.62
CA GLU A 47 4.32 6.26 -12.29
C GLU A 47 4.02 7.64 -12.90
N ALA A 48 2.75 7.99 -13.10
CA ALA A 48 2.36 9.31 -13.60
C ALA A 48 2.44 10.40 -12.52
N LEU A 49 2.47 10.03 -11.24
CA LEU A 49 2.60 10.99 -10.14
C LEU A 49 4.05 11.43 -10.01
N LYS A 50 4.26 12.74 -9.91
CA LYS A 50 5.57 13.25 -9.51
C LYS A 50 5.86 12.81 -8.07
N PRO A 51 7.14 12.65 -7.66
CA PRO A 51 7.48 12.24 -6.29
C PRO A 51 6.80 13.08 -5.19
N LYS A 52 6.69 14.40 -5.41
CA LYS A 52 6.03 15.32 -4.47
C LYS A 52 4.50 15.20 -4.40
N GLU A 53 3.89 14.61 -5.43
CA GLU A 53 2.44 14.37 -5.53
C GLU A 53 2.08 12.97 -5.04
N ALA A 54 3.04 12.04 -5.05
CA ALA A 54 2.86 10.66 -4.66
C ALA A 54 2.51 10.48 -3.17
N LYS A 55 2.87 11.43 -2.30
CA LYS A 55 2.72 11.37 -0.82
C LYS A 55 3.04 9.96 -0.31
N ASP A 56 4.31 9.60 -0.38
CA ASP A 56 4.84 8.31 0.08
C ASP A 56 6.14 8.49 0.88
N SER A 57 6.82 7.40 1.24
CA SER A 57 7.98 7.48 2.11
C SER A 57 9.13 8.30 1.53
N ARG A 58 9.18 8.54 0.22
CA ARG A 58 10.15 9.46 -0.39
C ARG A 58 9.91 10.92 0.01
N THR A 59 8.71 11.23 0.51
CA THR A 59 8.30 12.58 0.94
C THR A 59 8.26 12.75 2.45
N PHE A 60 7.76 11.77 3.18
CA PHE A 60 7.58 11.85 4.65
C PHE A 60 8.52 10.92 5.44
N GLY A 61 9.37 10.14 4.77
CA GLY A 61 10.28 9.19 5.39
C GLY A 61 9.63 7.84 5.75
N PRO A 62 10.28 7.04 6.61
CA PRO A 62 9.71 5.80 7.11
C PRO A 62 8.41 6.03 7.87
N VAL A 63 7.52 5.05 7.86
CA VAL A 63 6.26 5.07 8.62
C VAL A 63 6.22 3.89 9.58
N LEU A 64 5.45 4.01 10.65
CA LEU A 64 5.29 2.91 11.61
C LEU A 64 4.46 1.79 11.01
N MET A 65 4.87 0.54 11.21
CA MET A 65 4.10 -0.64 10.82
C MET A 65 2.75 -0.64 11.54
N SER A 66 2.69 -0.12 12.76
CA SER A 66 1.44 0.07 13.52
C SER A 66 0.42 1.01 12.86
N ASP A 67 0.84 1.87 11.91
CA ASP A 67 -0.06 2.75 11.16
C ASP A 67 -0.67 2.07 9.92
N ILE A 68 -0.25 0.84 9.60
CA ILE A 68 -0.88 0.01 8.57
C ILE A 68 -2.13 -0.65 9.17
N ILE A 69 -3.29 -0.10 8.81
CA ILE A 69 -4.60 -0.57 9.28
C ILE A 69 -5.16 -1.79 8.53
N GLY A 70 -4.56 -2.19 7.42
CA GLY A 70 -5.09 -3.27 6.59
C GLY A 70 -4.34 -3.44 5.27
N ARG A 71 -4.68 -4.51 4.55
CA ARG A 71 -4.14 -4.82 3.22
C ARG A 71 -5.26 -4.81 2.18
N VAL A 72 -4.94 -4.31 0.99
CA VAL A 72 -5.85 -4.40 -0.15
C VAL A 72 -5.73 -5.79 -0.77
N ILE A 73 -6.84 -6.52 -0.84
CA ILE A 73 -6.89 -7.91 -1.32
C ILE A 73 -7.78 -8.11 -2.56
N TYR A 74 -8.62 -7.12 -2.89
CA TYR A 74 -9.50 -7.14 -4.05
C TYR A 74 -9.61 -5.76 -4.69
N CYS A 75 -9.74 -5.70 -6.00
CA CYS A 75 -9.89 -4.48 -6.77
C CYS A 75 -11.12 -4.59 -7.68
N LEU A 76 -11.98 -3.58 -7.66
CA LEU A 76 -13.14 -3.44 -8.54
C LEU A 76 -13.03 -2.09 -9.28
N ARG A 77 -12.76 -2.13 -10.58
CA ARG A 77 -12.77 -0.92 -11.44
C ARG A 77 -14.05 -0.84 -12.27
N THR A 78 -14.43 -1.97 -12.86
CA THR A 78 -15.72 -2.14 -13.55
C THR A 78 -16.24 -3.56 -13.34
N ALA A 79 -17.49 -3.83 -13.73
CA ALA A 79 -18.09 -5.16 -13.67
C ALA A 79 -17.37 -6.24 -14.50
N VAL A 80 -16.44 -5.86 -15.39
CA VAL A 80 -15.60 -6.80 -16.16
C VAL A 80 -14.10 -6.62 -15.92
N ASP A 81 -13.71 -5.61 -15.15
CA ASP A 81 -12.32 -5.29 -14.79
C ASP A 81 -12.21 -5.25 -13.26
N HIS A 82 -12.16 -6.44 -12.68
CA HIS A 82 -12.08 -6.64 -11.25
C HIS A 82 -11.42 -7.99 -10.93
N GLY A 83 -10.92 -8.13 -9.69
CA GLY A 83 -10.32 -9.36 -9.23
C GLY A 83 -9.42 -9.19 -8.01
N PRO A 84 -8.82 -10.29 -7.53
CA PRO A 84 -7.87 -10.26 -6.43
C PRO A 84 -6.66 -9.38 -6.76
N VAL A 85 -6.19 -8.61 -5.78
CA VAL A 85 -4.94 -7.85 -5.93
C VAL A 85 -3.76 -8.80 -5.89
N GLN A 86 -2.90 -8.72 -6.91
CA GLN A 86 -1.69 -9.53 -6.99
C GLN A 86 -0.61 -9.03 -6.03
N ASN A 87 -0.73 -9.45 -4.77
CA ASN A 87 0.33 -9.33 -3.76
C ASN A 87 1.33 -10.51 -3.91
N SER A 88 2.13 -10.79 -2.87
CA SER A 88 2.98 -11.98 -2.84
C SER A 88 2.18 -13.28 -2.95
N GLN A 89 2.78 -14.34 -3.51
CA GLN A 89 2.15 -15.67 -3.61
C GLN A 89 1.69 -16.21 -2.24
N LEU A 90 2.44 -15.92 -1.18
CA LEU A 90 2.08 -16.30 0.18
C LEU A 90 0.87 -15.51 0.69
N SER A 91 0.81 -14.21 0.40
CA SER A 91 -0.32 -13.34 0.77
C SER A 91 -1.60 -13.83 0.09
N LEU A 92 -1.55 -14.08 -1.23
CA LEU A 92 -2.69 -14.57 -2.00
C LEU A 92 -3.30 -15.85 -1.40
N LYS A 93 -2.47 -16.82 -0.99
CA LYS A 93 -2.94 -18.04 -0.33
C LYS A 93 -3.65 -17.77 1.00
N LYS A 94 -3.20 -16.75 1.75
CA LYS A 94 -3.82 -16.35 3.02
C LYS A 94 -5.10 -15.54 2.81
N ASP A 95 -5.17 -14.78 1.72
CA ASP A 95 -6.28 -13.89 1.42
C ASP A 95 -7.45 -14.63 0.74
N SER A 96 -7.19 -15.74 0.02
CA SER A 96 -8.22 -16.54 -0.71
C SER A 96 -9.41 -16.95 0.16
N PRO A 97 -9.24 -17.53 1.36
CA PRO A 97 -10.38 -17.96 2.16
C PRO A 97 -11.26 -16.79 2.63
N VAL A 98 -10.67 -15.60 2.84
CA VAL A 98 -11.42 -14.40 3.20
C VAL A 98 -12.28 -13.95 2.02
N LEU A 99 -11.70 -13.92 0.83
CA LEU A 99 -12.44 -13.58 -0.39
C LEU A 99 -13.55 -14.59 -0.70
N GLU A 100 -13.33 -15.88 -0.49
CA GLU A 100 -14.34 -16.93 -0.73
C GLU A 100 -15.59 -16.80 0.16
N VAL A 101 -15.45 -16.21 1.35
CA VAL A 101 -16.53 -16.11 2.34
C VAL A 101 -17.16 -14.72 2.38
N GLU A 102 -16.35 -13.66 2.26
CA GLU A 102 -16.79 -12.28 2.52
C GLU A 102 -17.04 -11.47 1.24
N LEU A 103 -16.54 -11.90 0.09
CA LEU A 103 -16.65 -11.12 -1.14
C LEU A 103 -18.04 -11.25 -1.76
N ASP A 104 -18.82 -10.18 -1.70
CA ASP A 104 -20.02 -10.00 -2.50
C ASP A 104 -19.77 -8.94 -3.59
N VAL A 105 -19.54 -9.42 -4.82
CA VAL A 105 -19.24 -8.55 -5.96
C VAL A 105 -20.43 -7.69 -6.35
N ASP A 106 -21.65 -8.22 -6.22
CA ASP A 106 -22.86 -7.49 -6.58
C ASP A 106 -23.11 -6.34 -5.60
N GLU A 107 -22.90 -6.56 -4.29
CA GLU A 107 -22.93 -5.50 -3.28
C GLU A 107 -21.85 -4.42 -3.52
N LEU A 108 -20.61 -4.83 -3.80
CA LEU A 108 -19.52 -3.88 -4.10
C LEU A 108 -19.80 -3.03 -5.35
N ALA A 109 -20.48 -3.58 -6.35
CA ALA A 109 -20.82 -2.89 -7.59
C ALA A 109 -22.01 -1.92 -7.44
N LYS A 110 -22.92 -2.12 -6.47
CA LYS A 110 -24.05 -1.21 -6.24
C LYS A 110 -23.59 0.22 -5.91
N ASN A 111 -22.46 0.35 -5.23
CA ASN A 111 -21.88 1.64 -4.85
C ASN A 111 -21.15 2.34 -6.02
N HIS A 112 -20.98 1.67 -7.16
CA HIS A 112 -20.32 2.20 -8.37
C HIS A 112 -21.31 2.64 -9.47
N LYS A 113 -22.62 2.69 -9.18
CA LYS A 113 -23.59 3.35 -10.07
C LYS A 113 -23.44 4.87 -9.96
N SER A 114 -22.58 5.44 -10.81
CA SER A 114 -22.57 6.86 -11.19
C SER A 114 -22.52 6.96 -12.70
#